data_AF-A0A0D8BMI5-F1
#
_entry.id   AF-A0A0D8BMI5-F1
#
_cell.length_a   1.000
_cell.length_b   1.000
_cell.length_c   1.000
_cell.angle_alpha   90.00
_cell.angle_beta   90.00
_cell.angle_gamma   90.00
#
_symmetry.space_group_name_H-M   'P 1'
#
loop_
_entity.id
_entity.type
_entity.pdbx_description
1 polymer ?
#
loop_
_entity_poly.entity_id
_entity_poly.type
_entity_poly.pdbx_seq_one_letter_code
_entity_poly.pdbx_strand_id
1 'polypeptide(L)'
;MHFACHGQQDLDEPSRNAVLLHDEPLTVLDVARLGAVDAELAFLSACATASGGATLPDEAIHLASSLQTAGFRHVIATLWPIYDAVAPQVGQDVYQALADAGQTRDLAALLHQAVRRLRDRDDSRSPLVWAPYVHIGP
;
A
#
# COMPACT_ATOMS: atom_id res chain seq x y z
N MET A 1 -9.39 -2.99 -4.93
CA MET A 1 -9.04 -4.11 -4.02
C MET A 1 -8.37 -3.53 -2.77
N HIS A 2 -8.64 -4.08 -1.59
CA HIS A 2 -8.03 -3.64 -0.32
C HIS A 2 -7.50 -4.85 0.43
N PHE A 3 -6.24 -4.81 0.84
CA PHE A 3 -5.60 -5.82 1.68
C PHE A 3 -5.27 -5.20 3.03
N ALA A 4 -5.99 -5.63 4.08
CA ALA A 4 -5.74 -5.27 5.47
C ALA A 4 -5.28 -6.52 6.23
N CYS A 5 -3.98 -6.81 6.13
CA CYS A 5 -3.41 -8.06 6.62
C CYS A 5 -1.91 -7.85 6.93
N HIS A 6 -1.25 -8.88 7.44
CA HIS A 6 0.19 -8.81 7.66
C HIS A 6 0.95 -8.98 6.35
N GLY A 7 1.99 -8.16 6.16
CA GLY A 7 3.01 -8.40 5.15
C GLY A 7 4.08 -9.32 5.71
N GLN A 8 4.59 -10.21 4.88
CA GLN A 8 5.79 -11.00 5.15
C GLN A 8 6.90 -10.54 4.22
N GLN A 9 8.05 -10.22 4.80
CA GLN A 9 9.26 -9.87 4.05
C GLN A 9 10.30 -10.98 4.16
N ASP A 10 10.81 -11.40 3.01
CA ASP A 10 11.96 -12.26 2.84
C ASP A 10 13.05 -11.42 2.16
N LEU A 11 14.05 -11.02 2.94
CA LEU A 11 15.14 -10.15 2.48
C LEU A 11 16.16 -10.89 1.62
N ASP A 12 16.20 -12.22 1.73
CA ASP A 12 17.10 -13.08 0.97
C ASP A 12 16.46 -13.49 -0.37
N GLU A 13 15.13 -13.66 -0.39
CA GLU A 13 14.35 -13.99 -1.58
C GLU A 13 13.11 -13.07 -1.77
N PRO A 14 13.32 -11.84 -2.27
CA PRO A 14 12.28 -10.84 -2.56
C PRO A 14 11.00 -11.30 -3.27
N SER A 15 11.10 -12.30 -4.15
CA SER A 15 9.97 -12.85 -4.90
C SER A 15 8.95 -13.58 -3.99
N ARG A 16 9.36 -13.91 -2.76
CA ARG A 16 8.52 -14.53 -1.73
C ARG A 16 7.88 -13.53 -0.77
N ASN A 17 8.14 -12.23 -0.96
CA ASN A 17 7.39 -11.20 -0.26
C ASN A 17 5.90 -11.38 -0.53
N ALA A 18 5.10 -11.33 0.51
CA ALA A 18 3.72 -11.74 0.44
C ALA A 18 2.82 -10.94 1.38
N VAL A 19 1.54 -10.88 1.03
CA VAL A 19 0.48 -10.59 2.00
C VAL A 19 -0.09 -11.90 2.52
N LEU A 20 -0.21 -12.02 3.84
CA LEU A 20 -0.71 -13.21 4.49
C LEU A 20 -2.23 -13.19 4.48
N LEU A 21 -2.84 -14.03 3.63
CA LEU A 21 -4.29 -14.25 3.61
C LEU A 21 -4.66 -15.36 4.59
N HIS A 22 -5.96 -15.61 4.76
CA HIS A 22 -6.45 -16.60 5.73
C HIS A 22 -6.13 -18.05 5.33
N ASP A 23 -5.94 -18.31 4.04
CA ASP A 23 -5.71 -19.61 3.43
C ASP A 23 -4.25 -19.76 3.03
N GLU A 24 -3.77 -18.95 2.08
CA GLU A 24 -2.41 -19.01 1.58
C GLU A 24 -1.81 -17.60 1.39
N PRO A 25 -0.49 -17.43 1.58
CA PRO A 25 0.18 -16.17 1.26
C PRO A 25 0.03 -15.84 -0.23
N LEU A 26 -0.33 -14.60 -0.55
CA LEU A 26 -0.27 -14.09 -1.93
C LEU A 26 1.10 -13.44 -2.14
N THR A 27 1.98 -14.11 -2.88
CA THR A 27 3.35 -13.65 -3.12
C THR A 27 3.46 -12.70 -4.32
N VAL A 28 4.57 -11.98 -4.42
CA VAL A 28 4.95 -11.22 -5.64
C VAL A 28 4.90 -12.10 -6.88
N LEU A 29 5.40 -13.33 -6.78
CA LEU A 29 5.44 -14.27 -7.90
C LEU A 29 4.03 -14.67 -8.34
N ASP A 30 3.10 -14.82 -7.40
CA ASP A 30 1.70 -15.12 -7.72
C ASP A 30 1.05 -13.96 -8.46
N VAL A 31 1.28 -12.72 -7.98
CA VAL A 31 0.78 -11.51 -8.65
C VAL A 31 1.40 -11.34 -10.04
N ALA A 32 2.69 -11.61 -10.20
CA ALA A 32 3.37 -11.56 -11.50
C ALA A 32 2.88 -12.63 -12.49
N ARG A 33 2.32 -13.72 -11.98
CA ARG A 33 1.68 -14.78 -12.78
C ARG A 33 0.23 -14.49 -13.11
N LEU A 34 -0.40 -13.53 -12.42
CA LEU A 34 -1.72 -13.04 -12.84
C LEU A 34 -1.56 -12.40 -14.22
N GLY A 35 -2.43 -12.79 -15.15
CA GLY A 35 -2.58 -12.04 -16.40
C GLY A 35 -3.04 -10.61 -16.12
N ALA A 36 -2.96 -9.74 -17.12
CA ALA A 36 -3.38 -8.35 -16.98
C ALA A 36 -4.83 -8.26 -16.45
N VAL A 37 -4.99 -7.68 -15.27
CA VAL A 37 -6.27 -7.30 -14.69
C VAL A 37 -6.59 -5.85 -15.05
N ASP A 38 -7.84 -5.59 -15.43
CA ASP A 38 -8.33 -4.23 -15.61
C ASP A 38 -8.85 -3.71 -14.26
N ALA A 39 -7.94 -3.19 -13.43
CA ALA A 39 -8.24 -2.77 -12.07
C ALA A 39 -7.75 -1.34 -11.79
N GLU A 40 -8.60 -0.55 -11.14
CA GLU A 40 -8.31 0.88 -10.92
C GLU A 40 -7.39 1.12 -9.71
N LEU A 41 -7.63 0.43 -8.59
CA LEU A 41 -6.94 0.68 -7.31
C LEU A 41 -6.66 -0.59 -6.52
N ALA A 42 -5.41 -0.76 -6.07
CA ALA A 42 -5.04 -1.63 -4.97
C ALA A 42 -4.60 -0.81 -3.74
N PHE A 43 -5.16 -1.11 -2.58
CA PHE A 43 -4.73 -0.52 -1.30
C PHE A 43 -4.10 -1.62 -0.46
N LEU A 44 -2.83 -1.44 -0.08
CA LEU A 44 -2.04 -2.32 0.77
C LEU A 44 -1.91 -1.72 2.16
N SER A 45 -2.88 -2.00 3.03
CA SER A 45 -2.83 -1.68 4.46
C SER A 45 -2.08 -2.78 5.21
N ALA A 46 -0.84 -3.05 4.81
CA ALA A 46 -0.01 -4.10 5.37
C ALA A 46 1.41 -3.58 5.60
N CYS A 47 2.01 -3.98 6.72
CA CYS A 47 3.33 -3.52 7.14
C CYS A 47 4.40 -3.81 6.07
N ALA A 48 5.26 -2.82 5.81
CA ALA A 48 6.44 -2.94 4.96
C ALA A 48 6.16 -3.39 3.51
N THR A 49 4.97 -3.06 2.99
CA THR A 49 4.57 -3.40 1.61
C THR A 49 5.24 -2.57 0.53
N ALA A 50 5.99 -1.52 0.92
CA ALA A 50 6.85 -0.71 0.08
C ALA A 50 8.28 -0.57 0.64
N SER A 51 8.69 -1.38 1.62
CA SER A 51 10.10 -1.46 2.04
C SER A 51 10.85 -2.45 1.15
N GLY A 52 12.01 -2.07 0.61
CA GLY A 52 12.90 -2.98 -0.13
C GLY A 52 13.72 -3.91 0.78
N GLY A 53 14.45 -4.86 0.17
CA GLY A 53 15.36 -5.78 0.86
C GLY A 53 16.59 -5.10 1.49
N ALA A 54 17.18 -5.71 2.52
CA ALA A 54 18.35 -5.17 3.24
C ALA A 54 19.63 -5.10 2.38
N THR A 55 19.70 -5.91 1.33
CA THR A 55 20.81 -6.00 0.38
C THR A 55 20.64 -5.09 -0.83
N LEU A 56 19.40 -4.73 -1.19
CA LEU A 56 19.05 -3.88 -2.32
C LEU A 56 17.94 -2.88 -1.92
N PRO A 57 18.29 -1.76 -1.25
CA PRO A 57 17.32 -0.77 -0.79
C PRO A 57 16.57 -0.03 -1.93
N ASP A 58 17.03 -0.16 -3.18
CA ASP A 58 16.40 0.39 -4.39
C ASP A 58 15.34 -0.56 -5.01
N GLU A 59 15.16 -1.76 -4.45
CA GLU A 59 14.08 -2.67 -4.85
C GLU A 59 12.75 -2.23 -4.23
N ALA A 60 12.16 -1.15 -4.75
CA ALA A 60 10.73 -0.86 -4.61
C ALA A 60 9.85 -1.92 -5.33
N ILE A 61 10.28 -3.18 -5.38
CA ILE A 61 9.78 -4.28 -6.22
C ILE A 61 9.14 -5.40 -5.38
N HIS A 62 8.34 -5.11 -4.34
CA HIS A 62 7.91 -6.19 -3.41
C HIS A 62 6.42 -6.46 -3.27
N LEU A 63 5.52 -5.62 -3.77
CA LEU A 63 4.12 -6.02 -3.99
C LEU A 63 3.40 -4.96 -4.81
N ALA A 64 3.64 -3.69 -4.47
CA ALA A 64 3.00 -2.57 -5.14
C ALA A 64 3.37 -2.50 -6.63
N SER A 65 4.65 -2.65 -6.96
CA SER A 65 5.12 -2.73 -8.36
C SER A 65 4.60 -3.97 -9.08
N SER A 66 4.46 -5.11 -8.38
CA SER A 66 3.88 -6.32 -8.99
C SER A 66 2.40 -6.13 -9.33
N LEU A 67 1.65 -5.41 -8.50
CA LEU A 67 0.24 -5.07 -8.77
C LEU A 67 0.13 -4.07 -9.93
N GLN A 68 1.03 -3.09 -10.02
CA GLN A 68 1.14 -2.22 -11.21
C GLN A 68 1.37 -3.04 -12.48
N THR A 69 2.34 -3.96 -12.47
CA THR A 69 2.60 -4.85 -13.63
C THR A 69 1.42 -5.77 -13.93
N ALA A 70 0.69 -6.22 -12.91
CA ALA A 70 -0.54 -7.00 -13.09
C ALA A 70 -1.69 -6.16 -13.67
N GLY A 71 -1.60 -4.83 -13.74
CA GLY A 71 -2.59 -3.97 -14.39
C GLY A 71 -3.38 -3.05 -13.45
N PHE A 72 -3.01 -2.97 -12.16
CA PHE A 72 -3.59 -1.97 -11.26
C PHE A 72 -3.06 -0.57 -11.58
N ARG A 73 -3.93 0.35 -12.03
CA ARG A 73 -3.54 1.71 -12.41
C ARG A 73 -2.96 2.52 -11.25
N HIS A 74 -3.55 2.40 -10.07
CA HIS A 74 -3.07 3.05 -8.86
C HIS A 74 -2.86 2.06 -7.72
N VAL A 75 -1.78 2.24 -6.97
CA VAL A 75 -1.47 1.45 -5.79
C VAL A 75 -1.13 2.38 -4.62
N ILE A 76 -1.77 2.14 -3.47
CA ILE A 76 -1.42 2.76 -2.19
C ILE A 76 -0.74 1.70 -1.33
N ALA A 77 0.43 2.00 -0.79
CA ALA A 77 1.24 1.07 0.01
C ALA A 77 1.97 1.79 1.16
N THR A 78 2.73 1.05 1.97
CA THR A 78 3.45 1.61 3.12
C THR A 78 4.93 1.26 3.16
N LEU A 79 5.78 2.29 3.32
CA LEU A 79 7.25 2.19 3.30
C LEU A 79 7.85 1.52 4.53
N TRP A 80 7.08 1.35 5.62
CA TRP A 80 7.48 0.66 6.84
C TRP A 80 6.21 0.23 7.62
N PRO A 81 6.33 -0.56 8.71
CA PRO A 81 5.18 -0.97 9.51
C PRO A 81 4.35 0.22 10.01
N ILE A 82 3.04 0.12 9.84
CA ILE A 82 2.07 1.11 10.31
C ILE A 82 1.40 0.63 11.59
N TYR A 83 0.89 1.57 12.38
CA TYR A 83 0.18 1.25 13.62
C TYR A 83 -1.28 0.84 13.33
N ASP A 84 -1.71 -0.29 13.89
CA ASP A 84 -3.09 -0.80 13.77
C ASP A 84 -4.14 0.21 14.26
N ALA A 85 -3.78 1.06 15.23
CA ALA A 85 -4.67 2.11 15.74
C ALA A 85 -4.93 3.24 14.73
N VAL A 86 -4.11 3.36 13.69
CA VAL A 86 -4.11 4.49 12.75
C VAL A 86 -4.47 4.04 11.33
N ALA A 87 -4.01 2.86 10.92
CA ALA A 87 -4.19 2.35 9.56
C ALA A 87 -5.67 2.34 9.08
N PRO A 88 -6.66 1.91 9.90
CA PRO A 88 -8.06 1.94 9.49
C PRO A 88 -8.58 3.35 9.19
N GLN A 89 -8.12 4.35 9.95
CA GLN A 89 -8.54 5.74 9.75
C GLN A 89 -8.04 6.28 8.41
N VAL A 90 -6.79 6.00 8.04
CA VAL A 90 -6.24 6.45 6.74
C VAL A 90 -7.00 5.79 5.59
N GLY A 91 -7.29 4.49 5.70
CA GLY A 91 -8.13 3.80 4.72
C GLY A 91 -9.52 4.45 4.60
N GLN A 92 -10.18 4.71 5.73
CA GLN A 92 -11.48 5.37 5.76
C GLN A 92 -11.45 6.77 5.14
N ASP A 93 -10.46 7.58 5.48
CA ASP A 93 -10.31 8.94 4.94
C ASP A 93 -10.11 8.95 3.43
N VAL A 94 -9.31 8.01 2.90
CA VAL A 94 -9.08 7.84 1.46
C VAL A 94 -10.37 7.40 0.76
N TYR A 95 -11.07 6.38 1.28
CA TYR A 95 -12.31 5.91 0.65
C TYR A 95 -13.44 6.92 0.72
N GLN A 96 -13.56 7.67 1.82
CA GLN A 96 -14.54 8.74 1.92
C GLN A 96 -14.26 9.83 0.88
N ALA A 97 -13.01 10.29 0.79
CA ALA A 97 -12.63 11.30 -0.19
C ALA A 97 -12.82 10.79 -1.63
N LEU A 98 -12.59 9.50 -1.88
CA LEU A 98 -12.84 8.86 -3.17
C LEU A 98 -14.33 8.80 -3.52
N ALA A 99 -15.19 8.49 -2.54
CA ALA A 99 -16.64 8.50 -2.72
C ALA A 99 -17.16 9.91 -3.03
N ASP A 100 -16.59 10.93 -2.39
CA ASP A 100 -16.98 12.33 -2.56
C ASP A 100 -16.48 12.92 -3.90
N ALA A 101 -15.32 12.48 -4.41
CA ALA A 101 -14.70 13.00 -5.63
C ALA A 101 -15.36 12.54 -6.95
N GLY A 102 -16.16 11.45 -6.93
CA GLY A 102 -16.87 10.97 -8.11
C GLY A 102 -15.96 10.37 -9.20
N GLN A 103 -16.06 10.87 -10.44
CA GLN A 103 -15.39 10.28 -11.62
C GLN A 103 -13.96 10.81 -11.85
N THR A 104 -13.60 12.00 -11.37
CA THR A 104 -12.24 12.55 -11.48
C THR A 104 -11.47 12.21 -10.22
N ARG A 105 -10.50 11.30 -10.31
CA ARG A 105 -9.86 10.65 -9.16
C ARG A 105 -8.36 10.92 -9.13
N ASP A 106 -7.96 12.05 -8.58
CA ASP A 106 -6.56 12.27 -8.22
C ASP A 106 -6.25 11.53 -6.92
N LEU A 107 -5.94 10.22 -7.02
CA LEU A 107 -5.68 9.38 -5.85
C LEU A 107 -4.45 9.81 -5.07
N ALA A 108 -3.46 10.43 -5.72
CA ALA A 108 -2.31 11.00 -5.04
C ALA A 108 -2.74 12.16 -4.12
N ALA A 109 -3.58 13.08 -4.63
CA ALA A 109 -4.11 14.18 -3.83
C ALA A 109 -5.03 13.69 -2.70
N LEU A 110 -5.86 12.68 -2.93
CA LEU A 110 -6.74 12.12 -1.89
C LEU A 110 -5.93 11.46 -0.77
N LEU A 111 -4.90 10.67 -1.11
CA LEU A 111 -3.99 10.12 -0.11
C LEU A 111 -3.24 11.23 0.64
N HIS A 112 -2.75 12.24 -0.08
CA HIS A 112 -2.06 13.38 0.52
C HIS A 112 -2.95 14.10 1.56
N GLN A 113 -4.23 14.30 1.25
CA GLN A 113 -5.19 14.90 2.19
C GLN A 113 -5.40 14.02 3.43
N ALA A 114 -5.58 12.70 3.26
CA ALA A 114 -5.73 11.77 4.38
C ALA A 114 -4.49 11.77 5.30
N VAL A 115 -3.29 11.71 4.71
CA VAL A 115 -2.01 11.76 5.44
C VAL A 115 -1.85 13.08 6.19
N ARG A 116 -2.26 14.22 5.59
CA ARG A 116 -2.22 15.52 6.26
C ARG A 116 -3.17 15.61 7.45
N ARG A 117 -4.39 15.09 7.33
CA ARG A 117 -5.33 15.03 8.45
C ARG A 117 -4.75 14.22 9.61
N LEU A 118 -4.13 13.09 9.30
CA LEU A 118 -3.46 12.27 10.29
C LEU A 118 -2.30 13.03 10.97
N ARG A 119 -1.42 13.67 10.19
CA ARG A 119 -0.30 14.47 10.70
C ARG A 119 -0.74 15.58 11.64
N ASP A 120 -1.88 16.22 11.35
CA ASP A 120 -2.38 17.37 12.10
C ASP A 120 -3.09 16.97 13.41
N ARG A 121 -3.17 15.67 13.75
CA ARG A 121 -3.67 15.17 15.05
C ARG A 121 -2.62 15.27 16.15
N ASP A 122 -3.08 15.56 17.37
CA ASP A 122 -2.22 15.67 18.56
C ASP A 122 -1.49 14.36 18.92
N ASP A 123 -2.12 13.21 18.67
CA ASP A 123 -1.59 11.88 18.97
C ASP A 123 -0.66 11.30 17.88
N SER A 124 -0.50 12.02 16.76
CA SER A 124 0.16 11.51 15.54
C SER A 124 1.28 12.42 15.04
N ARG A 125 1.85 13.26 15.93
CA ARG A 125 2.87 14.27 15.55
C ARG A 125 4.16 13.68 15.00
N SER A 126 4.47 12.42 15.32
CA SER A 126 5.68 11.75 14.83
C SER A 126 5.56 11.39 13.33
N PRO A 127 6.55 11.75 12.49
CA PRO A 127 6.60 11.32 11.08
C PRO A 127 6.52 9.82 10.87
N LEU A 128 6.93 9.01 11.85
CA LEU A 128 6.83 7.55 11.78
C LEU A 128 5.38 7.07 11.65
N VAL A 129 4.39 7.87 12.06
CA VAL A 129 2.96 7.53 12.03
C VAL A 129 2.32 7.84 10.68
N TRP A 130 2.64 8.99 10.07
CA TRP A 130 1.93 9.49 8.88
C TRP A 130 2.75 9.47 7.60
N ALA A 131 4.09 9.44 7.67
CA ALA A 131 4.94 9.42 6.48
C ALA A 131 5.10 8.06 5.76
N PRO A 132 4.65 6.88 6.27
CA PRO A 132 4.89 5.63 5.54
C PRO A 132 4.06 5.51 4.26
N TYR A 133 2.92 6.22 4.17
CA TYR A 133 1.98 6.02 3.06
C TYR A 133 2.51 6.60 1.76
N VAL A 134 2.49 5.78 0.71
CA VAL A 134 2.91 6.16 -0.65
C VAL A 134 1.85 5.78 -1.67
N HIS A 135 1.76 6.57 -2.73
CA HIS A 135 0.98 6.30 -3.92
C HIS A 135 1.92 6.01 -5.10
N ILE A 136 1.57 5.03 -5.91
CA ILE A 136 2.28 4.63 -7.13
C ILE A 136 1.26 4.52 -8.25
N GLY A 137 1.40 5.35 -9.27
CA GLY A 137 0.55 5.38 -10.45
C GLY A 137 0.57 6.74 -11.14
N PRO A 138 -0.19 6.87 -12.25
CA PRO A 138 -0.36 8.15 -12.93
C PRO A 138 -1.15 9.16 -12.10
#